data_AF-A0A2P6TFQ6-F1
#
_entry.id   AF-A0A2P6TFQ6-F1
#
_cell.length_a   1.000
_cell.length_b   1.000
_cell.length_c   1.000
_cell.angle_alpha   90.00
_cell.angle_beta   90.00
_cell.angle_gamma   90.00
#
_symmetry.space_group_name_H-M   'P 1'
#
loop_
_entity.id
_entity.type
_entity.pdbx_description
1 polymer ?
#
loop_
_entity_poly.entity_id
_entity_poly.type
_entity_poly.pdbx_seq_one_letter_code
_entity_poly.pdbx_strand_id
1 'polypeptide(L)'
;MPAAAALAAPAACSSGRLAWRQGLRPAALPALLRPLAPARHPRGPCSRNGQRVAAALWDQQPAAAAERAEAPVPLAAADPPAAEAAQLVAAEVVQDAAAEQHERWMPASWLSGWKGMGSMLLSLGAVTGGGLLGSGFDLKGPESVLQAVGVLGLTVGIHELGHFLAAVTRGIHVTKFSIGFGPTLLKWQGKEVEYSLRLLPLGGFVAFPDDDPESPYPADDPNLLRNRPIGDRTAVITAGVLANMVLAFAICVTQASTVGIPEPIYRPGVRLGEIKAATVAAQAGLQQGDVLLRVGDLEVAPSPASVQDVVAKIRDNPGRELQLTVQRAGEQLVFPITPAPSPKDGTGRIGIQLASNAEILRKTGSNPVDTVVLATQEYAKLTGTVLKGLYQFITNFSETVENVSGPVAILAVGAEVARSNAAGLYQFAALVNINLAIVNILPLPALDGGYLVFIALEALRGGKRLDEGVERAVQAGGFLLLMTAGVSLIVKDTLNLTGLGSMLQ
;
A
#
# COMPACT_ATOMS: atom_id res chain seq x y z
N MET A 1 64.73 -17.38 25.00
CA MET A 1 65.58 -16.28 24.46
C MET A 1 64.70 -15.35 23.61
N PRO A 2 65.08 -14.07 23.42
CA PRO A 2 64.20 -12.93 23.76
C PRO A 2 63.74 -12.11 22.53
N ALA A 3 63.15 -10.90 22.58
CA ALA A 3 62.86 -9.93 23.65
C ALA A 3 61.55 -9.13 23.30
N ALA A 4 60.77 -8.57 24.26
CA ALA A 4 60.86 -7.21 24.87
C ALA A 4 60.75 -6.03 23.86
N ALA A 5 60.14 -4.85 24.13
CA ALA A 5 59.36 -4.27 25.25
C ALA A 5 58.59 -3.03 24.69
N ALA A 6 57.33 -2.68 25.03
CA ALA A 6 56.68 -2.27 26.30
C ALA A 6 56.69 -0.73 26.57
N LEU A 7 55.86 -0.27 27.53
CA LEU A 7 55.53 1.13 27.94
C LEU A 7 54.42 1.84 27.14
N ALA A 8 53.52 2.64 27.73
CA ALA A 8 53.06 2.73 29.14
C ALA A 8 51.70 3.48 29.24
N ALA A 9 50.93 3.21 30.28
CA ALA A 9 49.84 4.08 30.78
C ALA A 9 50.31 4.84 32.04
N PRO A 10 49.53 5.80 32.57
CA PRO A 10 48.68 5.44 33.71
C PRO A 10 47.30 6.13 33.73
N ALA A 11 46.47 5.77 34.71
CA ALA A 11 45.10 6.26 34.90
C ALA A 11 44.96 7.16 36.14
N ALA A 12 43.80 7.81 36.30
CA ALA A 12 43.38 8.43 37.56
C ALA A 12 41.85 8.35 37.74
N CYS A 13 41.40 7.95 38.92
CA CYS A 13 40.00 8.02 39.36
C CYS A 13 39.81 9.21 40.31
N SER A 14 38.62 9.83 40.32
CA SER A 14 38.00 10.30 41.57
C SER A 14 36.50 10.64 41.43
N SER A 15 35.80 10.47 42.54
CA SER A 15 34.37 10.76 42.79
C SER A 15 34.06 12.26 42.96
N GLY A 16 32.82 12.70 42.75
CA GLY A 16 32.37 14.05 43.18
C GLY A 16 30.86 14.28 43.20
N ARG A 17 30.25 14.36 44.39
CA ARG A 17 28.81 14.58 44.62
C ARG A 17 28.37 16.05 44.48
N LEU A 18 27.19 16.24 43.87
CA LEU A 18 26.09 17.15 44.25
C LEU A 18 26.32 18.63 44.66
N ALA A 19 25.79 19.52 43.79
CA ALA A 19 24.65 20.42 44.07
C ALA A 19 24.87 21.89 44.53
N TRP A 20 23.74 22.64 44.45
CA TRP A 20 23.46 24.03 44.88
C TRP A 20 24.05 25.17 43.99
N ARG A 21 23.33 26.28 43.71
CA ARG A 21 21.86 26.57 43.71
C ARG A 21 21.59 27.94 43.03
N GLN A 22 20.31 28.32 42.96
CA GLN A 22 19.74 29.67 42.72
C GLN A 22 19.61 30.10 41.23
N GLY A 23 18.60 30.90 40.85
CA GLY A 23 17.54 31.52 41.68
C GLY A 23 16.22 31.80 40.94
N LEU A 24 15.11 31.72 41.68
CA LEU A 24 13.74 32.06 41.24
C LEU A 24 13.33 33.44 41.76
N ARG A 25 12.42 34.13 41.05
CA ARG A 25 11.61 35.24 41.59
C ARG A 25 10.19 35.23 41.00
N PRO A 26 9.14 35.02 41.81
CA PRO A 26 7.75 35.23 41.41
C PRO A 26 7.04 36.33 42.23
N ALA A 27 6.32 37.22 41.55
CA ALA A 27 5.30 38.15 42.08
C ALA A 27 4.61 38.87 40.90
N ALA A 28 3.33 39.27 40.93
CA ALA A 28 2.17 38.88 41.74
C ALA A 28 0.88 39.33 41.00
N LEU A 29 -0.29 38.74 41.29
CA LEU A 29 -1.58 39.29 40.85
C LEU A 29 -2.02 40.48 41.74
N PRO A 30 -2.90 41.35 41.20
CA PRO A 30 -4.29 41.35 41.70
C PRO A 30 -5.34 41.23 40.57
N ALA A 31 -6.63 41.31 40.91
CA ALA A 31 -7.77 40.90 40.06
C ALA A 31 -8.94 41.92 40.07
N LEU A 32 -10.06 41.55 39.40
CA LEU A 32 -11.40 42.20 39.37
C LEU A 32 -11.45 43.50 38.52
N LEU A 33 -12.29 43.62 37.47
CA LEU A 33 -13.75 43.72 37.53
C LEU A 33 -14.44 43.53 36.14
N ARG A 34 -15.68 43.00 36.17
CA ARG A 34 -16.77 43.25 35.18
C ARG A 34 -17.64 44.43 35.74
N PRO A 35 -18.60 45.07 35.01
CA PRO A 35 -19.46 44.53 33.94
C PRO A 35 -19.82 45.55 32.80
N LEU A 36 -20.97 45.33 32.14
CA LEU A 36 -21.82 46.25 31.34
C LEU A 36 -21.69 46.27 29.80
N ALA A 37 -22.80 45.90 29.15
CA ALA A 37 -23.32 46.50 27.92
C ALA A 37 -24.52 47.41 28.31
N PRO A 38 -25.03 48.35 27.47
CA PRO A 38 -25.89 47.94 26.33
C PRO A 38 -25.91 48.84 25.07
N ALA A 39 -26.41 48.24 23.99
CA ALA A 39 -27.12 48.75 22.78
C ALA A 39 -27.23 50.27 22.45
N ARG A 40 -27.17 50.59 21.14
CA ARG A 40 -28.26 51.28 20.39
C ARG A 40 -28.11 51.32 18.86
N HIS A 41 -29.23 51.10 18.15
CA HIS A 41 -29.46 51.54 16.75
C HIS A 41 -30.06 52.96 16.73
N PRO A 42 -29.91 53.70 15.62
CA PRO A 42 -31.01 53.98 14.66
C PRO A 42 -30.55 53.89 13.17
N ARG A 43 -31.36 53.99 12.10
CA ARG A 43 -32.83 54.04 11.87
C ARG A 43 -33.15 53.61 10.40
N GLY A 44 -34.39 53.18 10.12
CA GLY A 44 -34.98 53.06 8.77
C GLY A 44 -35.68 54.36 8.33
N PRO A 45 -36.86 54.36 7.64
CA PRO A 45 -37.81 53.28 7.29
C PRO A 45 -37.67 52.83 5.80
N CYS A 46 -38.61 52.21 5.05
CA CYS A 46 -39.98 51.65 5.20
C CYS A 46 -40.10 50.44 4.21
N SER A 47 -41.20 49.74 3.86
CA SER A 47 -42.66 49.67 4.14
C SER A 47 -43.07 48.19 3.84
N ARG A 48 -44.01 47.47 4.50
CA ARG A 48 -45.49 47.56 4.64
C ARG A 48 -46.26 47.71 3.31
N ASN A 49 -47.28 46.91 2.97
CA ASN A 49 -48.03 45.80 3.63
C ASN A 49 -48.46 44.77 2.54
N GLY A 50 -48.96 43.54 2.80
CA GLY A 50 -49.12 42.78 4.06
C GLY A 50 -50.33 41.82 4.04
N GLN A 51 -50.24 40.69 4.76
CA GLN A 51 -51.35 39.76 5.18
C GLN A 51 -52.17 39.00 4.09
N ARG A 52 -52.96 37.95 4.38
CA ARG A 52 -52.81 36.70 5.19
C ARG A 52 -54.07 35.81 5.01
N VAL A 53 -53.97 34.49 5.24
CA VAL A 53 -55.07 33.52 5.52
C VAL A 53 -55.84 32.94 4.30
N ALA A 54 -56.29 31.69 4.51
CA ALA A 54 -56.80 30.70 3.55
C ALA A 54 -58.24 30.90 3.02
N ALA A 55 -58.55 30.16 1.96
CA ALA A 55 -59.88 29.73 1.54
C ALA A 55 -59.81 28.29 0.99
N ALA A 56 -60.95 27.63 0.82
CA ALA A 56 -61.08 26.26 0.30
C ALA A 56 -62.06 26.23 -0.91
N LEU A 57 -62.49 25.01 -1.29
CA LEU A 57 -63.41 24.64 -2.37
C LEU A 57 -62.78 24.51 -3.78
N TRP A 58 -63.33 23.76 -4.75
CA TRP A 58 -63.91 22.38 -4.85
C TRP A 58 -64.50 22.25 -6.28
N ASP A 59 -64.62 21.01 -6.81
CA ASP A 59 -65.24 20.65 -8.12
C ASP A 59 -64.50 21.10 -9.41
N GLN A 60 -64.64 20.46 -10.58
CA GLN A 60 -65.62 19.46 -11.05
C GLN A 60 -65.02 18.10 -11.54
N GLN A 61 -65.91 17.22 -11.99
CA GLN A 61 -65.82 15.75 -12.21
C GLN A 61 -66.31 15.41 -13.66
N PRO A 62 -66.86 14.21 -14.06
CA PRO A 62 -66.67 12.80 -13.64
C PRO A 62 -66.58 11.76 -14.80
N ALA A 63 -66.29 10.48 -14.47
CA ALA A 63 -66.94 9.24 -14.99
C ALA A 63 -66.33 8.00 -14.27
N ALA A 64 -67.03 7.28 -13.36
CA ALA A 64 -68.04 6.21 -13.58
C ALA A 64 -67.43 4.77 -13.66
N ALA A 65 -67.92 3.71 -12.99
CA ALA A 65 -69.01 3.53 -12.00
C ALA A 65 -68.94 2.16 -11.25
N ALA A 66 -69.85 1.96 -10.26
CA ALA A 66 -70.30 0.68 -9.62
C ALA A 66 -69.30 -0.12 -8.73
N GLU A 67 -69.66 -0.84 -7.64
CA GLU A 67 -70.87 -1.01 -6.78
C GLU A 67 -70.38 -1.47 -5.36
N ARG A 68 -70.92 -1.05 -4.19
CA ARG A 68 -72.12 -1.53 -3.42
C ARG A 68 -72.10 -3.04 -3.04
N ALA A 69 -72.46 -3.48 -1.81
CA ALA A 69 -72.78 -2.77 -0.54
C ALA A 69 -72.79 -3.70 0.71
N GLU A 70 -72.82 -3.06 1.91
CA GLU A 70 -73.51 -3.47 3.17
C GLU A 70 -73.01 -4.61 4.12
N ALA A 71 -73.37 -4.45 5.40
CA ALA A 71 -73.18 -5.34 6.56
C ALA A 71 -74.21 -5.00 7.67
N PRO A 72 -74.59 -5.93 8.57
CA PRO A 72 -74.41 -5.68 10.02
C PRO A 72 -74.11 -6.91 10.91
N VAL A 73 -73.87 -6.67 12.21
CA VAL A 73 -73.25 -7.51 13.28
C VAL A 73 -73.80 -7.04 14.66
N PRO A 74 -73.82 -7.78 15.81
CA PRO A 74 -73.20 -9.06 16.22
C PRO A 74 -74.17 -10.10 16.88
N LEU A 75 -73.64 -11.22 17.45
CA LEU A 75 -73.86 -11.58 18.88
C LEU A 75 -72.97 -12.76 19.39
N ALA A 76 -72.30 -12.52 20.54
CA ALA A 76 -71.65 -13.37 21.59
C ALA A 76 -71.44 -14.91 21.40
N ALA A 77 -70.41 -15.56 21.99
CA ALA A 77 -69.74 -15.29 23.27
C ALA A 77 -68.36 -15.99 23.46
N ALA A 78 -67.68 -15.64 24.58
CA ALA A 78 -66.55 -16.30 25.28
C ALA A 78 -65.10 -16.03 24.80
N ASP A 79 -64.25 -15.63 25.76
CA ASP A 79 -62.79 -15.43 25.65
C ASP A 79 -62.00 -16.61 26.31
N PRO A 80 -60.68 -16.56 26.62
CA PRO A 80 -59.73 -17.47 25.96
C PRO A 80 -58.89 -18.30 26.99
N PRO A 81 -57.78 -18.99 26.63
CA PRO A 81 -56.51 -18.34 26.22
C PRO A 81 -55.79 -19.02 25.04
N ALA A 82 -55.46 -18.24 24.01
CA ALA A 82 -54.55 -18.68 22.95
C ALA A 82 -53.09 -18.50 23.39
N ALA A 83 -52.53 -19.49 24.12
CA ALA A 83 -51.15 -19.46 24.62
C ALA A 83 -50.32 -20.71 24.28
N GLU A 84 -50.88 -21.92 24.38
CA GLU A 84 -50.11 -23.17 24.23
C GLU A 84 -50.06 -23.72 22.79
N ALA A 85 -51.08 -23.44 21.97
CA ALA A 85 -51.18 -23.98 20.60
C ALA A 85 -50.06 -23.50 19.65
N ALA A 86 -49.38 -22.38 19.96
CA ALA A 86 -48.30 -21.84 19.14
C ALA A 86 -46.93 -22.51 19.40
N GLN A 87 -46.76 -23.26 20.50
CA GLN A 87 -45.46 -23.84 20.88
C GLN A 87 -45.23 -25.25 20.33
N LEU A 88 -46.29 -26.01 20.05
CA LEU A 88 -46.14 -27.40 19.56
C LEU A 88 -45.74 -27.48 18.08
N VAL A 89 -46.31 -26.63 17.21
CA VAL A 89 -45.89 -26.54 15.79
C VAL A 89 -44.47 -25.99 15.65
N ALA A 90 -44.02 -25.18 16.61
CA ALA A 90 -42.66 -24.66 16.67
C ALA A 90 -41.61 -25.69 17.14
N ALA A 91 -42.02 -26.84 17.71
CA ALA A 91 -41.10 -27.84 18.24
C ALA A 91 -40.60 -28.82 17.17
N GLU A 92 -41.49 -29.36 16.32
CA GLU A 92 -41.11 -30.33 15.27
C GLU A 92 -40.24 -29.70 14.18
N VAL A 93 -40.59 -28.49 13.72
CA VAL A 93 -39.80 -27.74 12.70
C VAL A 93 -38.38 -27.39 13.19
N VAL A 94 -38.16 -27.36 14.51
CA VAL A 94 -36.84 -27.11 15.11
C VAL A 94 -36.01 -28.40 15.25
N GLN A 95 -36.61 -29.59 15.25
CA GLN A 95 -35.87 -30.85 15.38
C GLN A 95 -35.31 -31.34 14.04
N ASP A 96 -36.04 -31.25 12.93
CA ASP A 96 -35.48 -31.52 11.60
C ASP A 96 -34.38 -30.49 11.23
N ALA A 97 -34.55 -29.23 11.66
CA ALA A 97 -33.53 -28.19 11.51
C ALA A 97 -32.25 -28.42 12.35
N ALA A 98 -32.30 -29.28 13.38
CA ALA A 98 -31.14 -29.60 14.21
C ALA A 98 -30.21 -30.64 13.58
N ALA A 99 -30.66 -31.40 12.57
CA ALA A 99 -29.85 -32.39 11.87
C ALA A 99 -28.85 -31.77 10.87
N GLU A 100 -29.20 -30.64 10.24
CA GLU A 100 -28.33 -29.94 9.26
C GLU A 100 -27.46 -28.82 9.89
N GLN A 101 -27.46 -28.65 11.22
CA GLN A 101 -26.80 -27.52 11.89
C GLN A 101 -25.35 -27.73 12.36
N HIS A 102 -24.68 -28.80 11.92
CA HIS A 102 -23.24 -28.99 12.17
C HIS A 102 -22.32 -28.39 11.07
N GLU A 103 -22.85 -27.96 9.92
CA GLU A 103 -22.08 -27.41 8.79
C GLU A 103 -22.35 -25.91 8.51
N ARG A 104 -22.21 -25.03 9.51
CA ARG A 104 -22.00 -23.60 9.24
C ARG A 104 -21.39 -22.84 10.41
N TRP A 105 -20.15 -22.36 10.18
CA TRP A 105 -19.51 -21.11 10.64
C TRP A 105 -17.98 -21.33 10.74
N MET A 106 -17.28 -21.05 9.62
CA MET A 106 -15.80 -21.01 9.49
C MET A 106 -15.05 -22.33 9.81
N PRO A 107 -14.94 -23.27 8.85
CA PRO A 107 -14.04 -24.42 8.98
C PRO A 107 -12.56 -23.99 8.98
N ALA A 108 -11.68 -24.76 9.61
CA ALA A 108 -10.24 -24.48 9.69
C ALA A 108 -9.56 -24.33 8.31
N SER A 109 -10.12 -24.97 7.27
CA SER A 109 -9.69 -24.86 5.88
C SER A 109 -9.82 -23.45 5.27
N TRP A 110 -10.58 -22.54 5.90
CA TRP A 110 -10.58 -21.11 5.54
C TRP A 110 -9.32 -20.36 6.01
N LEU A 111 -8.62 -20.86 7.04
CA LEU A 111 -7.33 -20.31 7.48
C LEU A 111 -6.16 -20.91 6.71
N SER A 112 -6.25 -22.18 6.26
CA SER A 112 -5.21 -22.77 5.40
C SER A 112 -5.27 -22.26 3.96
N GLY A 113 -6.46 -21.97 3.42
CA GLY A 113 -6.65 -21.36 2.10
C GLY A 113 -6.33 -19.86 1.99
N TRP A 114 -5.66 -19.26 2.98
CA TRP A 114 -5.46 -17.81 3.06
C TRP A 114 -4.06 -17.38 3.56
N LYS A 115 -3.09 -18.30 3.60
CA LYS A 115 -1.75 -18.16 4.24
C LYS A 115 -0.76 -17.18 3.55
N GLY A 116 -1.23 -16.13 2.85
CA GLY A 116 -0.36 -15.13 2.22
C GLY A 116 -1.06 -14.00 1.44
N MET A 117 -1.37 -14.23 0.17
CA MET A 117 -1.36 -13.12 -0.82
C MET A 117 -2.52 -12.12 -0.81
N GLY A 118 -3.69 -12.46 -0.27
CA GLY A 118 -4.87 -11.58 -0.37
C GLY A 118 -4.69 -10.23 0.33
N SER A 119 -3.80 -10.15 1.33
CA SER A 119 -3.59 -8.97 2.17
C SER A 119 -2.32 -8.17 1.85
N MET A 120 -1.46 -8.64 0.95
CA MET A 120 -0.15 -7.99 0.72
C MET A 120 -0.04 -7.22 -0.61
N LEU A 121 -0.82 -7.59 -1.63
CA LEU A 121 -1.13 -6.62 -2.69
C LEU A 121 -1.78 -5.37 -2.07
N LEU A 122 -2.65 -5.59 -1.06
CA LEU A 122 -2.87 -4.78 0.15
C LEU A 122 -2.15 -3.40 0.27
N SER A 123 -0.82 -3.41 0.41
CA SER A 123 -0.17 -2.51 1.38
C SER A 123 1.05 -1.69 0.91
N LEU A 124 1.44 -1.72 -0.38
CA LEU A 124 2.70 -1.08 -0.85
C LEU A 124 2.59 -0.14 -2.07
N GLY A 125 1.51 0.64 -2.18
CA GLY A 125 1.49 1.79 -3.12
C GLY A 125 2.47 2.92 -2.76
N ALA A 126 2.95 2.98 -1.50
CA ALA A 126 3.74 4.08 -0.95
C ALA A 126 5.05 4.40 -1.71
N VAL A 127 5.72 3.38 -2.23
CA VAL A 127 7.14 3.49 -2.62
C VAL A 127 7.35 4.22 -3.96
N THR A 128 6.37 4.18 -4.86
CA THR A 128 6.50 4.72 -6.23
C THR A 128 5.48 5.78 -6.60
N GLY A 129 4.42 5.99 -5.81
CA GLY A 129 3.39 6.97 -6.11
C GLY A 129 3.89 8.42 -6.21
N GLY A 130 4.80 8.83 -5.32
CA GLY A 130 5.25 10.23 -5.20
C GLY A 130 5.96 10.85 -6.41
N GLY A 131 6.32 10.05 -7.43
CA GLY A 131 6.90 10.53 -8.69
C GLY A 131 5.95 10.52 -9.90
N LEU A 132 4.76 9.90 -9.78
CA LEU A 132 3.82 9.66 -10.89
C LEU A 132 2.41 10.20 -10.64
N LEU A 133 2.01 10.41 -9.38
CA LEU A 133 0.66 10.88 -9.00
C LEU A 133 0.47 12.39 -9.21
N GLY A 134 0.80 12.89 -10.41
CA GLY A 134 0.66 14.31 -10.80
C GLY A 134 -0.49 14.60 -11.77
N SER A 135 -1.07 13.59 -12.41
CA SER A 135 -2.15 13.70 -13.39
C SER A 135 -3.42 13.00 -12.92
N GLY A 136 -4.59 13.62 -13.12
CA GLY A 136 -5.88 13.06 -12.74
C GLY A 136 -6.18 11.74 -13.47
N PHE A 137 -6.70 10.75 -12.73
CA PHE A 137 -6.92 9.39 -13.23
C PHE A 137 -8.00 9.33 -14.31
N ASP A 138 -7.65 8.84 -15.51
CA ASP A 138 -8.60 8.66 -16.61
C ASP A 138 -8.83 7.18 -16.95
N LEU A 139 -9.85 6.56 -16.33
CA LEU A 139 -10.16 5.13 -16.45
C LEU A 139 -10.79 4.71 -17.80
N LYS A 140 -10.45 5.38 -18.90
CA LYS A 140 -10.94 5.06 -20.26
C LYS A 140 -10.29 3.79 -20.80
N GLY A 141 -10.93 2.65 -20.54
CA GLY A 141 -10.68 1.39 -21.26
C GLY A 141 -10.66 0.15 -20.35
N PRO A 142 -11.66 -0.74 -20.40
CA PRO A 142 -11.70 -1.94 -19.54
C PRO A 142 -10.54 -2.90 -19.82
N GLU A 143 -9.99 -2.88 -21.03
CA GLU A 143 -8.79 -3.65 -21.40
C GLU A 143 -7.59 -3.33 -20.50
N SER A 144 -7.34 -2.05 -20.21
CA SER A 144 -6.20 -1.64 -19.36
C SER A 144 -6.31 -2.16 -17.92
N VAL A 145 -7.54 -2.25 -17.40
CA VAL A 145 -7.83 -2.86 -16.11
C VAL A 145 -7.64 -4.38 -16.18
N LEU A 146 -8.11 -5.03 -17.25
CA LEU A 146 -7.93 -6.47 -17.47
C LEU A 146 -6.45 -6.85 -17.60
N GLN A 147 -5.63 -6.04 -18.28
CA GLN A 147 -4.18 -6.23 -18.38
C GLN A 147 -3.50 -6.09 -17.00
N ALA A 148 -3.85 -5.08 -16.21
CA ALA A 148 -3.33 -4.90 -14.85
C ALA A 148 -3.73 -6.05 -13.92
N VAL A 149 -5.00 -6.46 -13.94
CA VAL A 149 -5.52 -7.62 -13.21
C VAL A 149 -4.83 -8.91 -13.65
N GLY A 150 -4.55 -9.07 -14.95
CA GLY A 150 -3.81 -10.20 -15.51
C GLY A 150 -2.36 -10.27 -15.02
N VAL A 151 -1.65 -9.13 -14.94
CA VAL A 151 -0.30 -9.06 -14.36
C VAL A 151 -0.30 -9.45 -12.88
N LEU A 152 -1.26 -8.96 -12.09
CA LEU A 152 -1.39 -9.32 -10.68
C LEU A 152 -1.69 -10.83 -10.53
N GLY A 153 -2.66 -11.35 -11.27
CA GLY A 153 -3.05 -12.76 -11.21
C GLY A 153 -1.98 -13.73 -11.69
N LEU A 154 -1.18 -13.35 -12.70
CA LEU A 154 -0.02 -14.13 -13.14
C LEU A 154 1.09 -14.15 -12.09
N THR A 155 1.42 -12.98 -11.53
CA THR A 155 2.44 -12.83 -10.47
C THR A 155 2.08 -13.69 -9.26
N VAL A 156 0.83 -13.59 -8.82
CA VAL A 156 0.25 -14.42 -7.75
C VAL A 156 0.26 -15.90 -8.09
N GLY A 157 -0.20 -16.29 -9.28
CA GLY A 157 -0.29 -17.70 -9.69
C GLY A 157 1.08 -18.37 -9.80
N ILE A 158 2.12 -17.63 -10.18
CA ILE A 158 3.51 -18.12 -10.25
C ILE A 158 4.12 -18.26 -8.84
N HIS A 159 3.75 -17.42 -7.88
CA HIS A 159 4.11 -17.60 -6.48
C HIS A 159 3.55 -18.90 -5.90
N GLU A 160 2.24 -19.13 -6.03
CA GLU A 160 1.60 -20.39 -5.60
C GLU A 160 2.21 -21.61 -6.30
N LEU A 161 2.48 -21.48 -7.61
CA LEU A 161 3.14 -22.52 -8.39
C LEU A 161 4.54 -22.85 -7.85
N GLY A 162 5.26 -21.88 -7.29
CA GLY A 162 6.54 -22.07 -6.60
C GLY A 162 6.42 -23.06 -5.44
N HIS A 163 5.53 -22.78 -4.47
CA HIS A 163 5.28 -23.70 -3.35
C HIS A 163 4.77 -25.07 -3.83
N PHE A 164 3.83 -25.07 -4.78
CA PHE A 164 3.22 -26.28 -5.31
C PHE A 164 4.24 -27.22 -5.95
N LEU A 165 5.08 -26.71 -6.86
CA LEU A 165 6.14 -27.49 -7.50
C LEU A 165 7.18 -27.95 -6.47
N ALA A 166 7.58 -27.09 -5.51
CA ALA A 166 8.54 -27.46 -4.49
C ALA A 166 8.03 -28.53 -3.51
N ALA A 167 6.72 -28.59 -3.27
CA ALA A 167 6.05 -29.62 -2.47
C ALA A 167 5.92 -30.94 -3.26
N VAL A 168 5.34 -30.91 -4.46
CA VAL A 168 5.11 -32.11 -5.28
C VAL A 168 6.42 -32.78 -5.69
N THR A 169 7.47 -32.02 -6.02
CA THR A 169 8.81 -32.58 -6.31
C THR A 169 9.51 -33.22 -5.10
N ARG A 170 8.99 -32.99 -3.88
CA ARG A 170 9.43 -33.64 -2.63
C ARG A 170 8.48 -34.74 -2.16
N GLY A 171 7.43 -35.06 -2.92
CA GLY A 171 6.38 -35.99 -2.48
C GLY A 171 5.65 -35.50 -1.23
N ILE A 172 5.47 -34.18 -1.07
CA ILE A 172 4.66 -33.61 0.00
C ILE A 172 3.20 -33.56 -0.46
N HIS A 173 2.27 -34.08 0.34
CA HIS A 173 0.86 -34.10 -0.04
C HIS A 173 0.28 -32.69 -0.07
N VAL A 174 -0.41 -32.37 -1.17
CA VAL A 174 -1.15 -31.14 -1.40
C VAL A 174 -2.58 -31.54 -1.75
N THR A 175 -3.57 -30.99 -1.05
CA THR A 175 -4.98 -31.33 -1.30
C THR A 175 -5.62 -30.43 -2.35
N LYS A 176 -5.25 -29.14 -2.40
CA LYS A 176 -5.87 -28.14 -3.29
C LYS A 176 -4.85 -27.13 -3.81
N PHE A 177 -4.95 -26.77 -5.09
CA PHE A 177 -4.23 -25.68 -5.75
C PHE A 177 -5.26 -24.71 -6.34
N SER A 178 -5.26 -23.46 -5.87
CA SER A 178 -6.24 -22.45 -6.28
C SER A 178 -5.59 -21.21 -6.86
N ILE A 179 -6.06 -20.78 -8.04
CA ILE A 179 -5.81 -19.45 -8.58
C ILE A 179 -7.08 -18.62 -8.40
N GLY A 180 -6.97 -17.49 -7.71
CA GLY A 180 -8.05 -16.58 -7.38
C GLY A 180 -8.83 -16.91 -6.11
N PHE A 181 -9.74 -16.01 -5.76
CA PHE A 181 -10.70 -16.06 -4.66
C PHE A 181 -12.15 -15.93 -5.14
N GLY A 182 -13.10 -16.07 -4.20
CA GLY A 182 -14.54 -16.00 -4.49
C GLY A 182 -15.10 -17.33 -5.03
N PRO A 183 -16.23 -17.30 -5.76
CA PRO A 183 -16.81 -18.51 -6.35
C PRO A 183 -15.89 -19.13 -7.39
N THR A 184 -15.87 -20.46 -7.43
CA THR A 184 -15.09 -21.24 -8.40
C THR A 184 -15.74 -21.17 -9.78
N LEU A 185 -14.96 -20.75 -10.78
CA LEU A 185 -15.36 -20.74 -12.19
C LEU A 185 -15.10 -22.09 -12.85
N LEU A 186 -13.95 -22.71 -12.56
CA LEU A 186 -13.54 -24.02 -13.06
C LEU A 186 -12.94 -24.83 -11.92
N LYS A 187 -13.36 -26.10 -11.77
CA LYS A 187 -12.80 -27.08 -10.85
C LYS A 187 -12.42 -28.33 -11.62
N TRP A 188 -11.23 -28.87 -11.36
CA TRP A 188 -10.77 -30.14 -11.92
C TRP A 188 -10.09 -30.98 -10.83
N GLN A 189 -10.59 -32.19 -10.63
CA GLN A 189 -10.02 -33.12 -9.66
C GLN A 189 -8.89 -33.93 -10.30
N GLY A 190 -7.66 -33.71 -9.84
CA GLY A 190 -6.53 -34.58 -10.12
C GLY A 190 -6.51 -35.81 -9.21
N LYS A 191 -5.42 -36.59 -9.26
CA LYS A 191 -5.27 -37.81 -8.45
C LYS A 191 -5.30 -37.53 -6.93
N GLU A 192 -4.50 -36.56 -6.50
CA GLU A 192 -4.40 -36.13 -5.08
C GLU A 192 -4.80 -34.65 -4.90
N VAL A 193 -4.64 -33.84 -5.95
CA VAL A 193 -4.80 -32.38 -5.92
C VAL A 193 -6.09 -31.96 -6.62
N GLU A 194 -6.94 -31.18 -5.93
CA GLU A 194 -8.00 -30.39 -6.55
C GLU A 194 -7.43 -29.11 -7.17
N TYR A 195 -7.58 -28.91 -8.47
CA TYR A 195 -7.24 -27.66 -9.14
C TYR A 195 -8.48 -26.77 -9.27
N SER A 196 -8.40 -25.50 -8.88
CA SER A 196 -9.52 -24.56 -9.06
C SER A 196 -9.08 -23.17 -9.57
N LEU A 197 -9.88 -22.61 -10.49
CA LEU A 197 -9.80 -21.23 -10.92
C LEU A 197 -11.06 -20.49 -10.44
N ARG A 198 -10.88 -19.36 -9.76
CA ARG A 198 -11.96 -18.61 -9.10
C ARG A 198 -12.10 -17.19 -9.65
N LEU A 199 -13.26 -16.58 -9.42
CA LEU A 199 -13.70 -15.33 -10.05
C LEU A 199 -12.75 -14.14 -9.87
N LEU A 200 -12.11 -14.00 -8.71
CA LEU A 200 -11.26 -12.85 -8.38
C LEU A 200 -9.77 -13.27 -8.42
N PRO A 201 -9.00 -13.00 -9.49
CA PRO A 201 -7.59 -13.40 -9.61
C PRO A 201 -6.62 -12.57 -8.75
N LEU A 202 -7.08 -12.02 -7.63
CA LEU A 202 -6.32 -11.18 -6.69
C LEU A 202 -5.71 -11.99 -5.53
N GLY A 203 -5.32 -13.24 -5.81
CA GLY A 203 -4.75 -14.17 -4.83
C GLY A 203 -4.79 -15.62 -5.31
N GLY A 204 -4.45 -16.54 -4.41
CA GLY A 204 -4.43 -17.98 -4.63
C GLY A 204 -4.18 -18.70 -3.31
N PHE A 205 -3.98 -20.02 -3.35
CA PHE A 205 -3.39 -20.79 -2.25
C PHE A 205 -2.98 -22.20 -2.69
N VAL A 206 -1.96 -22.75 -2.02
CA VAL A 206 -1.65 -24.18 -1.92
C VAL A 206 -2.14 -24.71 -0.57
N ALA A 207 -3.11 -25.63 -0.56
CA ALA A 207 -3.61 -26.25 0.66
C ALA A 207 -2.85 -27.54 1.00
N PHE A 208 -2.31 -27.59 2.22
CA PHE A 208 -1.69 -28.78 2.80
C PHE A 208 -2.68 -29.46 3.77
N PRO A 209 -2.72 -30.81 3.84
CA PRO A 209 -3.64 -31.55 4.72
C PRO A 209 -3.34 -31.40 6.22
N ASP A 210 -2.19 -30.83 6.59
CA ASP A 210 -1.73 -30.65 7.98
C ASP A 210 -2.78 -30.07 8.95
N ASP A 211 -3.50 -29.02 8.53
CA ASP A 211 -4.49 -28.31 9.35
C ASP A 211 -5.94 -28.78 9.10
N ASP A 212 -6.15 -29.87 8.36
CA ASP A 212 -7.48 -30.39 8.01
C ASP A 212 -7.88 -31.55 8.95
N PRO A 213 -8.91 -31.40 9.81
CA PRO A 213 -9.37 -32.48 10.69
C PRO A 213 -10.02 -33.63 9.93
N GLU A 214 -10.39 -33.44 8.66
CA GLU A 214 -10.92 -34.47 7.76
C GLU A 214 -9.85 -34.96 6.77
N SER A 215 -8.56 -34.71 7.06
CA SER A 215 -7.43 -35.22 6.28
C SER A 215 -7.52 -36.75 6.09
N PRO A 216 -7.44 -37.26 4.84
CA PRO A 216 -7.37 -38.70 4.59
C PRO A 216 -6.00 -39.31 4.95
N TYR A 217 -5.02 -38.46 5.31
CA TYR A 217 -3.67 -38.87 5.70
C TYR A 217 -3.53 -38.90 7.23
N PRO A 218 -2.92 -39.95 7.82
CA PRO A 218 -2.60 -40.02 9.25
C PRO A 218 -1.76 -38.83 9.73
N ALA A 219 -1.96 -38.40 10.99
CA ALA A 219 -1.28 -37.22 11.54
C ALA A 219 0.26 -37.37 11.62
N ASP A 220 0.75 -38.60 11.67
CA ASP A 220 2.16 -39.02 11.72
C ASP A 220 2.77 -39.32 10.34
N ASP A 221 2.01 -39.19 9.25
CA ASP A 221 2.48 -39.47 7.88
C ASP A 221 3.69 -38.56 7.53
N PRO A 222 4.85 -39.13 7.10
CA PRO A 222 6.08 -38.38 6.83
C PRO A 222 6.00 -37.47 5.59
N ASN A 223 4.96 -37.59 4.78
CA ASN A 223 4.70 -36.77 3.61
C ASN A 223 3.89 -35.50 3.92
N LEU A 224 3.33 -35.36 5.13
CA LEU A 224 2.75 -34.10 5.61
C LEU A 224 3.84 -33.03 5.75
N LEU A 225 3.51 -31.78 5.40
CA LEU A 225 4.50 -30.69 5.41
C LEU A 225 5.05 -30.49 6.84
N ARG A 226 4.20 -30.56 7.87
CA ARG A 226 4.55 -30.49 9.30
C ARG A 226 5.57 -31.52 9.75
N ASN A 227 5.57 -32.71 9.14
CA ASN A 227 6.39 -33.86 9.55
C ASN A 227 7.71 -33.93 8.75
N ARG A 228 7.83 -33.17 7.66
CA ARG A 228 9.05 -33.10 6.86
C ARG A 228 10.24 -32.47 7.63
N PRO A 229 11.48 -32.83 7.26
CA PRO A 229 12.68 -32.15 7.76
C PRO A 229 12.65 -30.64 7.55
N ILE A 230 13.33 -29.91 8.43
CA ILE A 230 13.47 -28.44 8.40
C ILE A 230 13.87 -27.94 6.99
N GLY A 231 14.83 -28.59 6.34
CA GLY A 231 15.31 -28.20 5.01
C GLY A 231 14.24 -28.28 3.91
N ASP A 232 13.35 -29.28 3.98
CA ASP A 232 12.26 -29.43 2.99
C ASP A 232 11.14 -28.43 3.24
N ARG A 233 10.75 -28.20 4.50
CA ARG A 233 9.80 -27.14 4.85
C ARG A 233 10.29 -25.76 4.42
N THR A 234 11.54 -25.41 4.75
CA THR A 234 12.19 -24.18 4.30
C THR A 234 12.20 -24.08 2.78
N ALA A 235 12.52 -25.16 2.06
CA ALA A 235 12.53 -25.15 0.60
C ALA A 235 11.14 -24.92 -0.02
N VAL A 236 10.07 -25.53 0.51
CA VAL A 236 8.70 -25.29 0.05
C VAL A 236 8.26 -23.84 0.30
N ILE A 237 8.50 -23.31 1.50
CA ILE A 237 8.08 -21.95 1.87
C ILE A 237 8.89 -20.90 1.09
N THR A 238 10.19 -21.11 0.89
CA THR A 238 11.03 -20.16 0.14
C THR A 238 10.76 -20.21 -1.38
N ALA A 239 10.11 -21.26 -1.90
CA ALA A 239 9.94 -21.44 -3.35
C ALA A 239 9.00 -20.42 -4.01
N GLY A 240 7.94 -19.96 -3.34
CA GLY A 240 7.07 -18.91 -3.88
C GLY A 240 7.81 -17.57 -4.03
N VAL A 241 8.57 -17.18 -3.01
CA VAL A 241 9.45 -16.00 -3.04
C VAL A 241 10.45 -16.09 -4.19
N LEU A 242 11.12 -17.24 -4.35
CA LEU A 242 12.09 -17.47 -5.42
C LEU A 242 11.42 -17.47 -6.82
N ALA A 243 10.22 -18.03 -6.97
CA ALA A 243 9.48 -18.03 -8.23
C ALA A 243 9.20 -16.60 -8.71
N ASN A 244 8.81 -15.70 -7.80
CA ASN A 244 8.62 -14.27 -8.11
C ASN A 244 9.93 -13.56 -8.45
N MET A 245 11.02 -13.84 -7.75
CA MET A 245 12.34 -13.27 -8.07
C MET A 245 12.82 -13.71 -9.47
N VAL A 246 12.63 -14.99 -9.82
CA VAL A 246 12.94 -15.53 -11.15
C VAL A 246 12.03 -14.92 -12.22
N LEU A 247 10.72 -14.78 -11.95
CA LEU A 247 9.78 -14.15 -12.88
C LEU A 247 10.13 -12.68 -13.13
N ALA A 248 10.41 -11.90 -12.08
CA ALA A 248 10.88 -10.51 -12.23
C ALA A 248 12.16 -10.42 -13.07
N PHE A 249 13.12 -11.33 -12.88
CA PHE A 249 14.34 -11.35 -13.69
C PHE A 249 14.04 -11.69 -15.16
N ALA A 250 13.17 -12.68 -15.41
CA ALA A 250 12.73 -13.02 -16.76
C ALA A 250 11.98 -11.87 -17.45
N ILE A 251 11.17 -11.11 -16.70
CA ILE A 251 10.50 -9.88 -17.17
C ILE A 251 11.55 -8.82 -17.55
N CYS A 252 12.59 -8.59 -16.74
CA CYS A 252 13.70 -7.69 -17.07
C CYS A 252 14.49 -8.13 -18.31
N VAL A 253 14.77 -9.43 -18.48
CA VAL A 253 15.43 -9.99 -19.68
C VAL A 253 14.55 -9.83 -20.93
N THR A 254 13.24 -10.00 -20.78
CA THR A 254 12.28 -9.80 -21.89
C THR A 254 12.19 -8.32 -22.27
N GLN A 255 12.18 -7.41 -21.29
CA GLN A 255 12.23 -5.96 -21.53
C GLN A 255 13.52 -5.56 -22.25
N ALA A 256 14.68 -6.02 -21.75
CA ALA A 256 16.00 -5.70 -22.30
C ALA A 256 16.21 -6.18 -23.75
N SER A 257 15.53 -7.27 -24.15
CA SER A 257 15.61 -7.84 -25.51
C SER A 257 14.55 -7.30 -26.48
N THR A 258 13.41 -6.80 -26.00
CA THR A 258 12.29 -6.39 -26.88
C THR A 258 12.08 -4.87 -26.97
N VAL A 259 11.84 -4.20 -25.85
CA VAL A 259 11.44 -2.78 -25.80
C VAL A 259 12.61 -1.87 -25.38
N GLY A 260 13.64 -2.45 -24.78
CA GLY A 260 14.77 -1.75 -24.18
C GLY A 260 14.47 -1.21 -22.78
N ILE A 261 15.53 -1.08 -21.99
CA ILE A 261 15.47 -0.46 -20.65
C ILE A 261 15.61 1.06 -20.80
N PRO A 262 14.79 1.87 -20.12
CA PRO A 262 14.92 3.33 -20.12
C PRO A 262 16.13 3.76 -19.27
N GLU A 263 17.18 4.22 -19.94
CA GLU A 263 18.41 4.75 -19.33
C GLU A 263 18.41 6.29 -19.45
N PRO A 264 18.39 7.05 -18.33
CA PRO A 264 18.44 8.50 -18.37
C PRO A 264 19.86 8.99 -18.66
N ILE A 265 20.09 9.50 -19.86
CA ILE A 265 21.36 10.17 -20.22
C ILE A 265 21.32 11.60 -19.69
N TYR A 266 22.00 11.83 -18.58
CA TYR A 266 22.19 13.15 -18.00
C TYR A 266 23.06 14.02 -18.91
N ARG A 267 22.52 15.17 -19.34
CA ARG A 267 23.28 16.27 -19.93
C ARG A 267 23.66 17.26 -18.81
N PRO A 268 24.64 18.16 -19.01
CA PRO A 268 24.96 19.19 -18.03
C PRO A 268 23.75 20.05 -17.68
N GLY A 269 23.70 20.52 -16.44
CA GLY A 269 22.64 21.39 -15.93
C GLY A 269 21.37 20.69 -15.42
N VAL A 270 20.44 21.52 -14.93
CA VAL A 270 19.16 21.14 -14.34
C VAL A 270 18.05 21.96 -15.00
N ARG A 271 16.95 21.31 -15.44
CA ARG A 271 15.81 21.99 -16.05
C ARG A 271 14.96 22.67 -14.99
N LEU A 272 14.56 23.92 -15.28
CA LEU A 272 13.59 24.66 -14.48
C LEU A 272 12.17 24.23 -14.91
N GLY A 273 11.42 23.64 -13.99
CA GLY A 273 10.02 23.25 -14.19
C GLY A 273 9.06 24.42 -14.02
N GLU A 274 7.89 24.18 -13.42
CA GLU A 274 6.94 25.25 -13.11
C GLU A 274 7.56 26.29 -12.17
N ILE A 275 7.40 27.59 -12.52
CA ILE A 275 7.82 28.73 -11.71
C ILE A 275 6.57 29.53 -11.36
N LYS A 276 6.21 29.56 -10.06
CA LYS A 276 5.00 30.25 -9.59
C LYS A 276 5.24 31.76 -9.51
N ALA A 277 4.25 32.56 -9.92
CA ALA A 277 4.42 34.01 -10.12
C ALA A 277 4.85 34.79 -8.86
N ALA A 278 4.57 34.28 -7.66
CA ALA A 278 4.93 34.90 -6.37
C ALA A 278 6.29 34.44 -5.82
N THR A 279 7.24 34.04 -6.68
CA THR A 279 8.53 33.46 -6.27
C THR A 279 9.71 34.35 -6.62
N VAL A 280 10.82 34.20 -5.88
CA VAL A 280 12.09 34.89 -6.15
C VAL A 280 12.58 34.61 -7.58
N ALA A 281 12.39 33.38 -8.06
CA ALA A 281 12.73 32.98 -9.42
C ALA A 281 11.95 33.73 -10.51
N ALA A 282 10.63 33.92 -10.32
CA ALA A 282 9.82 34.72 -11.23
C ALA A 282 10.29 36.20 -11.23
N GLN A 283 10.60 36.75 -10.05
CA GLN A 283 11.12 38.11 -9.91
C GLN A 283 12.51 38.28 -10.54
N ALA A 284 13.34 37.23 -10.55
CA ALA A 284 14.64 37.21 -11.20
C ALA A 284 14.57 36.99 -12.73
N GLY A 285 13.38 36.82 -13.32
CA GLY A 285 13.21 36.66 -14.78
C GLY A 285 13.53 35.26 -15.33
N LEU A 286 13.61 34.25 -14.47
CA LEU A 286 13.73 32.84 -14.85
C LEU A 286 12.42 32.33 -15.47
N GLN A 287 12.52 31.39 -16.41
CA GLN A 287 11.39 30.85 -17.16
C GLN A 287 11.39 29.32 -17.13
N GLN A 288 10.19 28.74 -17.24
CA GLN A 288 10.01 27.30 -17.39
C GLN A 288 10.69 26.82 -18.68
N GLY A 289 11.49 25.75 -18.59
CA GLY A 289 12.27 25.20 -19.69
C GLY A 289 13.72 25.69 -19.78
N ASP A 290 14.12 26.70 -19.00
CA ASP A 290 15.53 27.09 -18.85
C ASP A 290 16.37 25.91 -18.32
N VAL A 291 17.63 25.81 -18.76
CA VAL A 291 18.61 24.83 -18.24
C VAL A 291 19.64 25.53 -17.37
N LEU A 292 19.57 25.37 -16.05
CA LEU A 292 20.52 25.92 -15.09
C LEU A 292 21.86 25.17 -15.15
N LEU A 293 22.91 25.82 -15.68
CA LEU A 293 24.25 25.28 -15.88
C LEU A 293 25.20 25.54 -14.71
N ARG A 294 25.02 26.64 -13.96
CA ARG A 294 25.92 27.04 -12.86
C ARG A 294 25.18 27.82 -11.76
N VAL A 295 25.54 27.56 -10.50
CA VAL A 295 25.01 28.21 -9.28
C VAL A 295 26.17 28.82 -8.50
N GLY A 296 26.50 30.08 -8.79
CA GLY A 296 27.68 30.75 -8.24
C GLY A 296 28.97 30.07 -8.71
N ASP A 297 29.69 29.46 -7.79
CA ASP A 297 30.90 28.66 -8.01
C ASP A 297 30.61 27.18 -8.39
N LEU A 298 29.38 26.68 -8.18
CA LEU A 298 29.01 25.29 -8.51
C LEU A 298 28.63 25.16 -9.99
N GLU A 299 29.48 24.53 -10.80
CA GLU A 299 29.12 24.06 -12.15
C GLU A 299 28.32 22.74 -12.08
N VAL A 300 27.23 22.65 -12.85
CA VAL A 300 26.22 21.60 -12.72
C VAL A 300 26.52 20.45 -13.68
N ALA A 301 27.29 19.47 -13.20
CA ALA A 301 27.74 18.30 -13.95
C ALA A 301 26.58 17.45 -14.54
N PRO A 302 26.84 16.61 -15.57
CA PRO A 302 25.90 15.60 -16.05
C PRO A 302 25.83 14.41 -15.07
N SER A 303 24.99 14.50 -14.03
CA SER A 303 24.92 13.51 -12.95
C SER A 303 23.49 13.29 -12.41
N PRO A 304 23.16 12.09 -11.89
CA PRO A 304 21.94 11.88 -11.12
C PRO A 304 21.87 12.68 -9.81
N ALA A 305 22.98 13.23 -9.32
CA ALA A 305 23.05 14.06 -8.11
C ALA A 305 22.81 15.56 -8.36
N SER A 306 22.85 16.02 -9.62
CA SER A 306 22.93 17.45 -9.94
C SER A 306 21.73 18.28 -9.46
N VAL A 307 20.55 17.66 -9.29
CA VAL A 307 19.38 18.33 -8.69
C VAL A 307 19.59 18.55 -7.19
N GLN A 308 20.12 17.56 -6.49
CA GLN A 308 20.42 17.59 -5.07
C GLN A 308 21.55 18.59 -4.77
N ASP A 309 22.60 18.61 -5.60
CA ASP A 309 23.73 19.54 -5.48
C ASP A 309 23.28 21.00 -5.64
N VAL A 310 22.45 21.29 -6.65
CA VAL A 310 21.82 22.59 -6.86
C VAL A 310 20.90 22.97 -5.68
N VAL A 311 20.07 22.03 -5.20
CA VAL A 311 19.16 22.28 -4.06
C VAL A 311 19.94 22.56 -2.77
N ALA A 312 21.04 21.84 -2.51
CA ALA A 312 21.91 22.10 -1.37
C ALA A 312 22.53 23.50 -1.46
N LYS A 313 23.17 23.82 -2.59
CA LYS A 313 23.82 25.12 -2.83
C LYS A 313 22.88 26.32 -2.62
N ILE A 314 21.61 26.17 -3.00
CA ILE A 314 20.55 27.18 -2.79
C ILE A 314 20.12 27.22 -1.32
N ARG A 315 19.92 26.07 -0.66
CA ARG A 315 19.51 25.98 0.76
C ARG A 315 20.54 26.58 1.71
N ASP A 316 21.82 26.40 1.42
CA ASP A 316 22.95 26.81 2.26
C ASP A 316 23.27 28.31 2.16
N ASN A 317 22.60 29.05 1.25
CA ASN A 317 22.82 30.48 1.01
C ASN A 317 21.53 31.33 1.13
N PRO A 318 20.79 31.25 2.26
CA PRO A 318 19.65 32.13 2.51
C PRO A 318 20.12 33.60 2.60
N GLY A 319 19.41 34.50 1.92
CA GLY A 319 19.69 35.95 1.96
C GLY A 319 21.00 36.39 1.31
N ARG A 320 21.74 35.50 0.64
CA ARG A 320 22.95 35.83 -0.11
C ARG A 320 22.66 35.82 -1.61
N GLU A 321 23.18 36.80 -2.34
CA GLU A 321 23.05 36.82 -3.80
C GLU A 321 23.93 35.74 -4.43
N LEU A 322 23.34 34.95 -5.33
CA LEU A 322 23.98 33.93 -6.14
C LEU A 322 23.77 34.28 -7.62
N GLN A 323 24.80 34.14 -8.44
CA GLN A 323 24.66 34.22 -9.90
C GLN A 323 24.25 32.86 -10.45
N LEU A 324 23.05 32.77 -11.02
CA LEU A 324 22.62 31.61 -11.80
C LEU A 324 23.00 31.82 -13.26
N THR A 325 23.74 30.89 -13.86
CA THR A 325 23.95 30.84 -15.32
C THR A 325 22.99 29.81 -15.90
N VAL A 326 22.05 30.24 -16.74
CA VAL A 326 21.07 29.37 -17.39
C VAL A 326 21.22 29.41 -18.91
N GLN A 327 20.84 28.34 -19.59
CA GLN A 327 20.71 28.31 -21.04
C GLN A 327 19.24 28.45 -21.43
N ARG A 328 18.93 29.44 -22.27
CA ARG A 328 17.60 29.71 -22.83
C ARG A 328 17.71 29.84 -24.35
N ALA A 329 16.94 29.05 -25.10
CA ALA A 329 16.99 28.99 -26.57
C ALA A 329 18.40 28.75 -27.19
N GLY A 330 19.37 28.27 -26.40
CA GLY A 330 20.77 28.06 -26.81
C GLY A 330 21.75 29.09 -26.23
N GLU A 331 21.30 30.31 -25.95
CA GLU A 331 22.12 31.38 -25.36
C GLU A 331 22.31 31.19 -23.85
N GLN A 332 23.45 31.63 -23.31
CA GLN A 332 23.69 31.65 -21.87
C GLN A 332 23.32 33.01 -21.28
N LEU A 333 22.42 33.00 -20.30
CA LEU A 333 21.96 34.18 -19.56
C LEU A 333 22.39 34.07 -18.10
N VAL A 334 22.77 35.19 -17.49
CA VAL A 334 23.15 35.26 -16.07
C VAL A 334 22.11 36.06 -15.30
N PHE A 335 21.52 35.44 -14.29
CA PHE A 335 20.50 36.05 -13.42
C PHE A 335 21.00 36.09 -11.96
N PRO A 336 21.10 37.26 -11.32
CA PRO A 336 21.30 37.33 -9.88
C PRO A 336 20.03 36.87 -9.15
N ILE A 337 20.19 36.05 -8.12
CA ILE A 337 19.07 35.59 -7.28
C ILE A 337 19.47 35.56 -5.82
N THR A 338 18.56 35.96 -4.93
CA THR A 338 18.79 35.95 -3.47
C THR A 338 17.80 34.99 -2.82
N PRO A 339 18.19 33.74 -2.49
CA PRO A 339 17.26 32.75 -1.95
C PRO A 339 16.56 33.25 -0.67
N ALA A 340 15.23 33.27 -0.68
CA ALA A 340 14.45 33.73 0.46
C ALA A 340 14.55 32.70 1.61
N PRO A 341 14.75 33.15 2.87
CA PRO A 341 14.75 32.25 4.02
C PRO A 341 13.35 31.66 4.24
N SER A 342 13.29 30.34 4.34
CA SER A 342 12.07 29.56 4.52
C SER A 342 11.50 29.70 5.95
N PRO A 343 10.20 30.05 6.13
CA PRO A 343 9.62 30.23 7.47
C PRO A 343 9.58 28.99 8.37
N LYS A 344 9.81 27.78 7.84
CA LYS A 344 9.79 26.53 8.62
C LYS A 344 11.16 26.13 9.19
N ASP A 345 12.24 26.49 8.50
CA ASP A 345 13.57 25.88 8.69
C ASP A 345 14.75 26.84 8.41
N GLY A 346 14.49 28.10 8.05
CA GLY A 346 15.50 29.11 7.73
C GLY A 346 16.23 28.90 6.39
N THR A 347 16.02 27.77 5.72
CA THR A 347 16.77 27.38 4.51
C THR A 347 16.49 28.31 3.32
N GLY A 348 17.50 28.56 2.47
CA GLY A 348 17.33 29.33 1.25
C GLY A 348 16.40 28.63 0.24
N ARG A 349 15.41 29.35 -0.29
CA ARG A 349 14.47 28.83 -1.31
C ARG A 349 14.21 29.88 -2.39
N ILE A 350 14.20 29.44 -3.66
CA ILE A 350 13.92 30.30 -4.83
C ILE A 350 12.54 30.08 -5.45
N GLY A 351 11.86 28.98 -5.11
CA GLY A 351 10.46 28.71 -5.50
C GLY A 351 10.25 27.97 -6.83
N ILE A 352 11.28 27.33 -7.38
CA ILE A 352 11.22 26.53 -8.62
C ILE A 352 11.13 25.05 -8.30
N GLN A 353 10.37 24.28 -9.09
CA GLN A 353 10.50 22.82 -9.12
C GLN A 353 11.60 22.43 -10.12
N LEU A 354 12.66 21.80 -9.62
CA LEU A 354 13.84 21.42 -10.41
C LEU A 354 13.75 19.99 -10.91
N ALA A 355 14.16 19.75 -12.16
CA ALA A 355 14.19 18.43 -12.79
C ALA A 355 15.56 18.17 -13.44
N SER A 356 16.04 16.92 -13.45
CA SER A 356 17.30 16.57 -14.10
C SER A 356 17.26 16.90 -15.60
N ASN A 357 18.34 17.44 -16.18
CA ASN A 357 18.46 17.59 -17.63
C ASN A 357 18.81 16.25 -18.29
N ALA A 358 17.94 15.25 -18.12
CA ALA A 358 18.13 13.91 -18.65
C ALA A 358 17.24 13.66 -19.88
N GLU A 359 17.80 12.96 -20.87
CA GLU A 359 17.04 12.38 -21.97
C GLU A 359 16.91 10.87 -21.75
N ILE A 360 15.69 10.35 -21.77
CA ILE A 360 15.44 8.92 -21.57
C ILE A 360 15.60 8.22 -22.92
N LEU A 361 16.75 7.60 -23.14
CA LEU A 361 16.93 6.69 -24.27
C LEU A 361 16.54 5.27 -23.86
N ARG A 362 16.07 4.46 -24.81
CA ARG A 362 15.83 3.03 -24.59
C ARG A 362 17.01 2.24 -25.13
N LYS A 363 17.58 1.39 -24.28
CA LYS A 363 18.76 0.57 -24.58
C LYS A 363 18.36 -0.90 -24.61
N THR A 364 18.43 -1.50 -25.78
CA THR A 364 18.31 -2.94 -25.98
C THR A 364 19.68 -3.61 -25.85
N GLY A 365 19.72 -4.89 -25.52
CA GLY A 365 20.96 -5.66 -25.52
C GLY A 365 21.44 -5.95 -26.94
N SER A 366 22.68 -5.55 -27.26
CA SER A 366 23.32 -5.77 -28.56
C SER A 366 23.68 -7.24 -28.82
N ASN A 367 23.81 -8.04 -27.77
CA ASN A 367 24.02 -9.49 -27.82
C ASN A 367 23.43 -10.14 -26.54
N PRO A 368 23.33 -11.48 -26.44
CA PRO A 368 22.72 -12.15 -25.28
C PRO A 368 23.38 -11.85 -23.92
N VAL A 369 24.69 -11.60 -23.89
CA VAL A 369 25.41 -11.21 -22.66
C VAL A 369 25.03 -9.79 -22.26
N ASP A 370 25.02 -8.83 -23.21
CA ASP A 370 24.59 -7.46 -22.96
C ASP A 370 23.14 -7.40 -22.45
N THR A 371 22.24 -8.20 -23.03
CA THR A 371 20.85 -8.34 -22.58
C THR A 371 20.78 -8.78 -21.12
N VAL A 372 21.56 -9.79 -20.72
CA VAL A 372 21.60 -10.28 -19.33
C VAL A 372 22.23 -9.24 -18.39
N VAL A 373 23.27 -8.52 -18.82
CA VAL A 373 23.89 -7.45 -18.03
C VAL A 373 22.91 -6.30 -17.79
N LEU A 374 22.24 -5.81 -18.84
CA LEU A 374 21.23 -4.74 -18.73
C LEU A 374 20.05 -5.18 -17.87
N ALA A 375 19.54 -6.40 -18.06
CA ALA A 375 18.47 -6.96 -17.25
C ALA A 375 18.86 -7.09 -15.76
N THR A 376 20.10 -7.49 -15.48
CA THR A 376 20.65 -7.54 -14.11
C THR A 376 20.76 -6.15 -13.50
N GLN A 377 21.16 -5.14 -14.26
CA GLN A 377 21.22 -3.75 -13.81
C GLN A 377 19.82 -3.18 -13.49
N GLU A 378 18.82 -3.39 -14.35
CA GLU A 378 17.45 -2.94 -14.10
C GLU A 378 16.82 -3.71 -12.92
N TYR A 379 17.03 -5.02 -12.84
CA TYR A 379 16.57 -5.84 -11.72
C TYR A 379 17.16 -5.39 -10.38
N ALA A 380 18.48 -5.11 -10.33
CA ALA A 380 19.15 -4.62 -9.14
C ALA A 380 18.68 -3.19 -8.77
N LYS A 381 18.44 -2.32 -9.77
CA LYS A 381 17.86 -0.98 -9.58
C LYS A 381 16.45 -1.05 -9.00
N LEU A 382 15.55 -1.85 -9.57
CA LEU A 382 14.19 -2.05 -9.05
C LEU A 382 14.19 -2.66 -7.64
N THR A 383 15.05 -3.66 -7.39
CA THR A 383 15.27 -4.25 -6.06
C THR A 383 15.73 -3.18 -5.06
N GLY A 384 16.71 -2.35 -5.44
CA GLY A 384 17.17 -1.22 -4.63
C GLY A 384 16.09 -0.18 -4.35
N THR A 385 15.21 0.11 -5.32
CA THR A 385 14.05 0.98 -5.12
C THR A 385 13.07 0.41 -4.09
N VAL A 386 12.71 -0.88 -4.18
CA VAL A 386 11.80 -1.52 -3.22
C VAL A 386 12.43 -1.59 -1.82
N LEU A 387 13.69 -2.03 -1.70
CA LEU A 387 14.38 -2.09 -0.41
C LEU A 387 14.52 -0.71 0.25
N LYS A 388 14.86 0.33 -0.53
CA LYS A 388 14.91 1.71 -0.04
C LYS A 388 13.54 2.19 0.43
N GLY A 389 12.49 1.90 -0.34
CA GLY A 389 11.11 2.26 0.02
C GLY A 389 10.64 1.57 1.31
N LEU A 390 10.93 0.28 1.47
CA LEU A 390 10.63 -0.47 2.68
C LEU A 390 11.42 0.07 3.89
N TYR A 391 12.70 0.40 3.71
CA TYR A 391 13.50 1.07 4.75
C TYR A 391 12.89 2.42 5.15
N GLN A 392 12.51 3.26 4.19
CA GLN A 392 11.84 4.54 4.46
C GLN A 392 10.48 4.36 5.15
N PHE A 393 9.70 3.34 4.78
CA PHE A 393 8.44 3.00 5.45
C PHE A 393 8.66 2.62 6.93
N ILE A 394 9.76 1.94 7.25
CA ILE A 394 10.10 1.55 8.63
C ILE A 394 10.65 2.75 9.42
N THR A 395 11.52 3.58 8.86
CA THR A 395 12.12 4.72 9.59
C THR A 395 11.18 5.94 9.69
N ASN A 396 10.40 6.20 8.64
CA ASN A 396 9.52 7.37 8.51
C ASN A 396 8.05 6.94 8.47
N PHE A 397 7.65 5.95 9.28
CA PHE A 397 6.32 5.34 9.24
C PHE A 397 5.17 6.36 9.26
N SER A 398 5.23 7.37 10.14
CA SER A 398 4.17 8.38 10.28
C SER A 398 3.99 9.27 9.05
N GLU A 399 5.03 9.48 8.24
CA GLU A 399 4.97 10.24 6.98
C GLU A 399 4.62 9.33 5.79
N THR A 400 5.07 8.07 5.86
CA THR A 400 4.86 7.10 4.78
C THR A 400 3.46 6.50 4.79
N VAL A 401 2.83 6.29 5.95
CA VAL A 401 1.49 5.69 6.09
C VAL A 401 0.38 6.54 5.46
N GLU A 402 0.54 7.87 5.46
CA GLU A 402 -0.34 8.79 4.73
C GLU A 402 -0.25 8.56 3.21
N ASN A 403 0.93 8.18 2.72
CA ASN A 403 1.22 7.94 1.31
C ASN A 403 1.05 6.47 0.86
N VAL A 404 0.84 5.52 1.78
CA VAL A 404 0.45 4.13 1.43
C VAL A 404 -0.87 4.15 0.67
N SER A 405 -0.81 3.81 -0.62
CA SER A 405 -1.97 3.52 -1.45
C SER A 405 -2.34 2.04 -1.29
N GLY A 406 -3.64 1.76 -1.24
CA GLY A 406 -4.18 0.41 -1.29
C GLY A 406 -4.27 -0.14 -2.72
N PRO A 407 -4.97 -1.25 -2.93
CA PRO A 407 -4.89 -1.95 -4.22
C PRO A 407 -5.92 -1.50 -5.23
N VAL A 408 -6.91 -0.70 -4.83
CA VAL A 408 -7.72 0.04 -5.80
C VAL A 408 -6.81 1.07 -6.48
N ALA A 409 -5.94 1.74 -5.71
CA ALA A 409 -4.91 2.60 -6.26
C ALA A 409 -3.80 1.84 -7.02
N ILE A 410 -3.33 0.67 -6.56
CA ILE A 410 -2.35 -0.14 -7.33
C ILE A 410 -2.95 -0.65 -8.64
N LEU A 411 -4.23 -1.06 -8.67
CA LEU A 411 -4.94 -1.40 -9.90
C LEU A 411 -5.09 -0.18 -10.83
N ALA A 412 -5.39 1.00 -10.29
CA ALA A 412 -5.49 2.24 -11.07
C ALA A 412 -4.14 2.65 -11.68
N VAL A 413 -3.05 2.56 -10.91
CA VAL A 413 -1.67 2.79 -11.39
C VAL A 413 -1.27 1.74 -12.42
N GLY A 414 -1.55 0.45 -12.18
CA GLY A 414 -1.29 -0.62 -13.14
C GLY A 414 -2.04 -0.42 -14.46
N ALA A 415 -3.30 0.03 -14.41
CA ALA A 415 -4.10 0.33 -15.59
C ALA A 415 -3.61 1.58 -16.34
N GLU A 416 -3.14 2.61 -15.64
CA GLU A 416 -2.52 3.80 -16.28
C GLU A 416 -1.17 3.45 -16.95
N VAL A 417 -0.37 2.60 -16.30
CA VAL A 417 0.87 2.08 -16.87
C VAL A 417 0.58 1.19 -18.09
N ALA A 418 -0.48 0.37 -18.05
CA ALA A 418 -0.94 -0.43 -19.19
C ALA A 418 -1.42 0.45 -20.38
N ARG A 419 -2.10 1.58 -20.12
CA ARG A 419 -2.50 2.55 -21.16
C ARG A 419 -1.32 3.26 -21.80
N SER A 420 -0.29 3.62 -21.04
CA SER A 420 0.72 4.59 -21.46
C SER A 420 1.88 3.99 -22.29
N ASN A 421 2.44 2.83 -21.91
CA ASN A 421 3.40 2.12 -22.77
C ASN A 421 3.68 0.67 -22.32
N ALA A 422 3.89 -0.23 -23.29
CA ALA A 422 4.40 -1.58 -23.01
C ALA A 422 5.69 -1.59 -22.17
N ALA A 423 6.59 -0.61 -22.36
CA ALA A 423 7.79 -0.45 -21.53
C ALA A 423 7.48 -0.29 -20.04
N GLY A 424 6.43 0.47 -19.71
CA GLY A 424 5.98 0.66 -18.35
C GLY A 424 5.37 -0.61 -17.77
N LEU A 425 4.60 -1.37 -18.58
CA LEU A 425 3.99 -2.62 -18.13
C LEU A 425 5.03 -3.67 -17.72
N TYR A 426 6.17 -3.77 -18.43
CA TYR A 426 7.32 -4.58 -17.98
C TYR A 426 7.86 -4.11 -16.63
N GLN A 427 8.10 -2.81 -16.44
CA GLN A 427 8.62 -2.28 -15.18
C GLN A 427 7.63 -2.46 -14.01
N PHE A 428 6.33 -2.28 -14.24
CA PHE A 428 5.28 -2.54 -13.25
C PHE A 428 5.22 -4.02 -12.87
N ALA A 429 5.22 -4.93 -13.85
CA ALA A 429 5.22 -6.37 -13.59
C ALA A 429 6.48 -6.83 -12.83
N ALA A 430 7.68 -6.35 -13.21
CA ALA A 430 8.92 -6.64 -12.49
C ALA A 430 8.91 -6.07 -11.06
N LEU A 431 8.48 -4.81 -10.89
CA LEU A 431 8.37 -4.17 -9.59
C LEU A 431 7.40 -4.91 -8.66
N VAL A 432 6.21 -5.29 -9.15
CA VAL A 432 5.22 -6.04 -8.36
C VAL A 432 5.77 -7.41 -7.96
N ASN A 433 6.48 -8.13 -8.84
CA ASN A 433 7.10 -9.41 -8.51
C ASN A 433 8.21 -9.27 -7.46
N ILE A 434 9.12 -8.30 -7.63
CA ILE A 434 10.19 -7.99 -6.67
C ILE A 434 9.59 -7.60 -5.30
N ASN A 435 8.54 -6.79 -5.30
CA ASN A 435 7.84 -6.38 -4.09
C ASN A 435 7.13 -7.56 -3.39
N LEU A 436 6.39 -8.37 -4.14
CA LEU A 436 5.70 -9.56 -3.61
C LEU A 436 6.71 -10.57 -3.04
N ALA A 437 7.90 -10.71 -3.64
CA ALA A 437 8.98 -11.51 -3.06
C ALA A 437 9.56 -10.90 -1.77
N ILE A 438 9.97 -9.62 -1.80
CA ILE A 438 10.65 -8.94 -0.70
C ILE A 438 9.78 -8.83 0.56
N VAL A 439 8.48 -8.65 0.39
CA VAL A 439 7.58 -8.44 1.54
C VAL A 439 7.05 -9.77 2.08
N ASN A 440 6.85 -10.81 1.25
CA ASN A 440 6.52 -12.16 1.74
C ASN A 440 7.63 -12.75 2.63
N ILE A 441 8.92 -12.51 2.32
CA ILE A 441 10.04 -13.00 3.12
C ILE A 441 10.24 -12.23 4.44
N LEU A 442 9.44 -11.20 4.74
CA LEU A 442 9.53 -10.49 6.02
C LEU A 442 9.04 -11.34 7.19
N PRO A 443 9.60 -11.14 8.41
CA PRO A 443 9.25 -11.89 9.62
C PRO A 443 7.90 -11.42 10.22
N LEU A 444 6.85 -11.37 9.39
CA LEU A 444 5.48 -11.02 9.76
C LEU A 444 4.61 -12.28 9.75
N PRO A 445 3.71 -12.49 10.72
CA PRO A 445 2.79 -13.62 10.67
C PRO A 445 1.78 -13.46 9.52
N ALA A 446 1.26 -14.60 9.06
CA ALA A 446 0.47 -14.79 7.84
C ALA A 446 1.20 -14.55 6.51
N LEU A 447 2.54 -14.40 6.52
CA LEU A 447 3.42 -14.42 5.34
C LEU A 447 4.45 -15.56 5.44
N ASP A 448 5.09 -15.91 4.31
CA ASP A 448 6.14 -16.95 4.22
C ASP A 448 7.25 -16.77 5.27
N GLY A 449 7.76 -15.54 5.41
CA GLY A 449 8.82 -15.20 6.35
C GLY A 449 8.41 -15.40 7.81
N GLY A 450 7.11 -15.32 8.13
CA GLY A 450 6.57 -15.74 9.43
C GLY A 450 6.76 -17.23 9.69
N TYR A 451 6.45 -18.09 8.72
CA TYR A 451 6.72 -19.53 8.81
C TYR A 451 8.23 -19.85 8.83
N LEU A 452 9.05 -19.10 8.08
CA LEU A 452 10.51 -19.22 8.14
C LEU A 452 11.06 -18.84 9.53
N VAL A 453 10.48 -17.85 10.23
CA VAL A 453 10.82 -17.54 11.63
C VAL A 453 10.48 -18.70 12.55
N PHE A 454 9.31 -19.32 12.43
CA PHE A 454 8.96 -20.50 13.26
C PHE A 454 9.91 -21.67 13.03
N ILE A 455 10.31 -21.93 11.77
CA ILE A 455 11.28 -22.98 11.43
C ILE A 455 12.70 -22.62 11.92
N ALA A 456 13.11 -21.35 11.85
CA ALA A 456 14.38 -20.89 12.40
C ALA A 456 14.42 -21.05 13.94
N LEU A 457 13.31 -20.75 14.63
CA LEU A 457 13.18 -20.97 16.08
C LEU A 457 13.18 -22.46 16.44
N GLU A 458 12.56 -23.33 15.62
CA GLU A 458 12.64 -24.79 15.78
C GLU A 458 14.09 -25.29 15.62
N ALA A 459 14.82 -24.82 14.60
CA ALA A 459 16.22 -25.15 14.39
C ALA A 459 17.11 -24.72 15.57
N LEU A 460 16.96 -23.47 16.03
CA LEU A 460 17.68 -22.93 17.19
C LEU A 460 17.34 -23.64 18.51
N ARG A 461 16.14 -24.23 18.63
CA ARG A 461 15.71 -25.06 19.77
C ARG A 461 16.09 -26.54 19.62
N GLY A 462 16.92 -26.90 18.64
CA GLY A 462 17.42 -28.26 18.42
C GLY A 462 16.37 -29.21 17.86
N GLY A 463 15.54 -28.75 16.90
CA GLY A 463 14.47 -29.52 16.30
C GLY A 463 13.19 -29.60 17.14
N LYS A 464 13.16 -28.92 18.30
CA LYS A 464 11.96 -28.84 19.14
C LYS A 464 11.01 -27.79 18.54
N ARG A 465 9.92 -28.28 17.94
CA ARG A 465 8.84 -27.46 17.37
C ARG A 465 8.23 -26.54 18.44
N LEU A 466 7.66 -25.42 18.02
CA LEU A 466 6.86 -24.58 18.91
C LEU A 466 5.51 -25.24 19.19
N ASP A 467 4.82 -24.75 20.21
CA ASP A 467 3.47 -25.22 20.52
C ASP A 467 2.51 -24.82 19.38
N GLU A 468 1.71 -25.77 18.89
CA GLU A 468 0.81 -25.52 17.74
C GLU A 468 -0.25 -24.46 18.07
N GLY A 469 -0.68 -24.34 19.33
CA GLY A 469 -1.59 -23.30 19.79
C GLY A 469 -0.94 -21.92 19.71
N VAL A 470 0.31 -21.79 20.14
CA VAL A 470 1.10 -20.55 20.01
C VAL A 470 1.34 -20.18 18.55
N GLU A 471 1.73 -21.14 17.69
CA GLU A 471 1.93 -20.86 16.26
C GLU A 471 0.61 -20.42 15.59
N ARG A 472 -0.49 -21.17 15.78
CA ARG A 472 -1.82 -20.81 15.26
C ARG A 472 -2.30 -19.45 15.78
N ALA A 473 -2.10 -19.14 17.07
CA ALA A 473 -2.51 -17.85 17.65
C ALA A 473 -1.74 -16.66 17.06
N VAL A 474 -0.42 -16.79 16.87
CA VAL A 474 0.40 -15.72 16.27
C VAL A 474 0.09 -15.55 14.78
N GLN A 475 -0.09 -16.65 14.04
CA GLN A 475 -0.50 -16.62 12.63
C GLN A 475 -1.89 -15.96 12.46
N ALA A 476 -2.89 -16.35 13.27
CA ALA A 476 -4.22 -15.76 13.24
C ALA A 476 -4.24 -14.28 13.69
N GLY A 477 -3.41 -13.90 14.67
CA GLY A 477 -3.26 -12.51 15.11
C GLY A 477 -2.66 -11.61 14.02
N GLY A 478 -1.60 -12.07 13.34
CA GLY A 478 -1.03 -11.35 12.20
C GLY A 478 -1.98 -11.28 11.00
N PHE A 479 -2.69 -12.38 10.71
CA PHE A 479 -3.74 -12.40 9.69
C PHE A 479 -4.82 -11.34 9.96
N LEU A 480 -5.35 -11.29 11.19
CA LEU A 480 -6.35 -10.30 11.60
C LEU A 480 -5.83 -8.85 11.46
N LEU A 481 -4.58 -8.60 11.85
CA LEU A 481 -3.92 -7.31 11.70
C LEU A 481 -3.80 -6.92 10.22
N LEU A 482 -3.30 -7.81 9.36
CA LEU A 482 -3.15 -7.56 7.93
C LEU A 482 -4.50 -7.35 7.23
N MET A 483 -5.54 -8.08 7.61
CA MET A 483 -6.89 -7.87 7.08
C MET A 483 -7.51 -6.55 7.55
N THR A 484 -7.30 -6.17 8.81
CA THR A 484 -7.77 -4.88 9.34
C THR A 484 -7.08 -3.72 8.61
N ALA A 485 -5.74 -3.77 8.49
CA ALA A 485 -4.97 -2.78 7.74
C ALA A 485 -5.38 -2.72 6.25
N GLY A 486 -5.58 -3.88 5.62
CA GLY A 486 -6.05 -4.01 4.26
C GLY A 486 -7.42 -3.37 4.00
N VAL A 487 -8.40 -3.67 4.85
CA VAL A 487 -9.74 -3.05 4.77
C VAL A 487 -9.65 -1.54 5.02
N SER A 488 -8.84 -1.08 5.98
CA SER A 488 -8.60 0.35 6.19
C SER A 488 -8.01 1.05 4.97
N LEU A 489 -7.09 0.41 4.24
CA LEU A 489 -6.52 0.94 3.00
C LEU A 489 -7.52 0.95 1.84
N ILE A 490 -8.39 -0.08 1.71
CA ILE A 490 -9.48 -0.08 0.71
C ILE A 490 -10.47 1.07 0.99
N VAL A 491 -10.84 1.30 2.26
CA VAL A 491 -11.71 2.42 2.66
C VAL A 491 -11.03 3.77 2.36
N LYS A 492 -9.75 3.92 2.72
CA LYS A 492 -8.94 5.12 2.42
C LYS A 492 -8.89 5.42 0.91
N ASP A 493 -8.55 4.42 0.09
CA ASP A 493 -8.55 4.54 -1.38
C ASP A 493 -9.94 4.96 -1.90
N THR A 494 -11.01 4.34 -1.40
CA THR A 494 -12.38 4.60 -1.88
C THR A 494 -12.87 6.01 -1.53
N LEU A 495 -12.56 6.52 -0.33
CA LEU A 495 -12.87 7.88 0.10
C LEU A 495 -12.08 8.93 -0.70
N ASN A 496 -10.83 8.63 -1.08
CA ASN A 496 -10.01 9.46 -1.94
C ASN A 496 -10.56 9.49 -3.38
N LEU A 497 -10.93 8.33 -3.94
CA LEU A 497 -11.46 8.21 -5.31
C LEU A 497 -12.84 8.86 -5.50
N THR A 498 -13.66 8.91 -4.45
CA THR A 498 -15.00 9.51 -4.49
C THR A 498 -15.02 11.00 -4.13
N GLY A 499 -13.88 11.60 -3.75
CA GLY A 499 -13.78 12.99 -3.32
C GLY A 499 -14.39 13.30 -1.94
N LEU A 500 -15.09 12.34 -1.32
CA LEU A 500 -15.73 12.50 -0.01
C LEU A 500 -14.74 12.78 1.14
N GLY A 501 -13.45 12.45 0.96
CA GLY A 501 -12.40 12.75 1.94
C GLY A 501 -12.31 14.24 2.30
N SER A 502 -12.62 15.17 1.38
CA SER A 502 -12.57 16.62 1.64
C SER A 502 -13.83 17.19 2.32
N MET A 503 -14.76 16.33 2.77
CA MET A 503 -15.90 16.69 3.63
C MET A 503 -15.82 16.08 5.03
N LEU A 504 -14.75 15.34 5.34
CA LEU A 504 -14.50 14.69 6.64
C LEU A 504 -13.20 15.20 7.33
N GLN A 505 -12.60 16.27 6.80
CA GLN A 505 -11.51 17.06 7.37
C GLN A 505 -11.97 18.50 7.62
#